data_AF-A0A0N4YAE3-F1
#
_entry.id   AF-A0A0N4YAE3-F1
#
_cell.length_a   1.000
_cell.length_b   1.000
_cell.length_c   1.000
_cell.angle_alpha   90.00
_cell.angle_beta   90.00
_cell.angle_gamma   90.00
#
_symmetry.space_group_name_H-M   'P 1'
#
loop_
_entity.id
_entity.type
_entity.pdbx_description
1 polymer ?
#
loop_
_entity_poly.entity_id
_entity_poly.type
_entity_poly.pdbx_seq_one_letter_code
_entity_poly.pdbx_strand_id
1 'polypeptide(L)'
;MFQASLEYMTAKAWIQMAKESNRQALKLLASLFGKQSLPYTLLESAQSVMKPVSEHTLHVTTTLIYEMQSLSALLNSTKPWDPKYKEVAQHLTSAMACLLSAAEFPNKENQEAARELFKEEEIQPETAEKALVLADKVLTKIAADLPQIKMPPPLTIP
;
A
#
# COMPACT_ATOMS: atom_id res chain seq x y z
N MET A 1 -18.81 -2.57 -16.28
CA MET A 1 -18.73 -3.99 -15.87
C MET A 1 -17.65 -4.29 -14.80
N PHE A 2 -16.67 -3.41 -14.54
CA PHE A 2 -15.62 -3.62 -13.53
C PHE A 2 -16.07 -3.55 -12.06
N GLN A 3 -17.19 -2.90 -11.74
CA GLN A 3 -17.63 -2.72 -10.35
C GLN A 3 -18.10 -4.03 -9.68
N ALA A 4 -18.80 -4.90 -10.41
CA ALA A 4 -19.27 -6.18 -9.89
C ALA A 4 -18.13 -7.19 -9.67
N SER A 5 -16.97 -7.03 -10.33
CA SER A 5 -15.83 -7.95 -10.17
C SER A 5 -14.99 -7.65 -8.93
N LEU A 6 -14.98 -6.41 -8.42
CA LEU A 6 -14.21 -6.02 -7.23
C LEU A 6 -14.80 -6.61 -5.93
N GLU A 7 -16.12 -6.85 -5.90
CA GLU A 7 -16.81 -7.43 -4.73
C GLU A 7 -16.40 -8.86 -4.40
N TYR A 8 -16.03 -9.64 -5.41
CA TYR A 8 -15.67 -11.06 -5.28
C TYR A 8 -14.15 -11.29 -5.32
N MET A 9 -13.35 -10.23 -5.25
CA MET A 9 -11.89 -10.35 -5.28
C MET A 9 -11.34 -10.96 -3.99
N THR A 10 -10.51 -11.98 -4.16
CA THR A 10 -9.71 -12.57 -3.08
C THR A 10 -8.55 -11.66 -2.71
N ALA A 11 -8.05 -11.77 -1.48
CA ALA A 11 -6.86 -11.03 -1.06
C ALA A 11 -5.64 -11.28 -1.96
N LYS A 12 -5.50 -12.52 -2.47
CA LYS A 12 -4.48 -12.86 -3.49
C LYS A 12 -4.65 -12.04 -4.78
N ALA A 13 -5.87 -11.87 -5.26
CA ALA A 13 -6.14 -11.08 -6.46
C ALA A 13 -5.79 -9.60 -6.23
N TRP A 14 -6.13 -9.05 -5.06
CA TRP A 14 -5.76 -7.69 -4.68
C TRP A 14 -4.24 -7.48 -4.65
N ILE A 15 -3.49 -8.42 -4.06
CA ILE A 15 -2.02 -8.36 -4.05
C ILE A 15 -1.45 -8.41 -5.48
N GLN A 16 -2.02 -9.18 -6.40
CA GLN A 16 -1.56 -9.22 -7.79
C GLN A 16 -1.81 -7.88 -8.51
N MET A 17 -2.95 -7.24 -8.26
CA MET A 17 -3.22 -5.91 -8.82
C MET A 17 -2.27 -4.85 -8.25
N ALA A 18 -1.99 -4.88 -6.94
CA ALA A 18 -0.99 -4.01 -6.32
C ALA A 18 0.39 -4.17 -6.97
N LYS A 19 0.82 -5.42 -7.20
CA LYS A 19 2.08 -5.71 -7.88
C LYS A 19 2.16 -5.10 -9.27
N GLU A 20 1.09 -5.24 -10.06
CA GLU A 20 1.07 -4.71 -11.41
C GLU A 20 1.12 -3.18 -11.41
N SER A 21 0.38 -2.52 -10.51
CA SER A 21 0.47 -1.07 -10.32
C SER A 21 1.88 -0.62 -9.92
N ASN A 22 2.52 -1.30 -8.96
CA ASN A 22 3.91 -0.99 -8.57
C ASN A 22 4.88 -1.15 -9.75
N ARG A 23 4.65 -2.14 -10.61
CA ARG A 23 5.51 -2.39 -11.78
C ARG A 23 5.44 -1.23 -12.76
N GLN A 24 4.26 -0.65 -12.97
CA GLN A 24 4.09 0.51 -13.83
C GLN A 24 4.74 1.76 -13.21
N ALA A 25 4.52 2.01 -11.92
CA ALA A 25 5.18 3.10 -11.19
C ALA A 25 6.71 3.00 -11.22
N LEU A 26 7.29 1.80 -11.03
CA LEU A 26 8.74 1.59 -11.12
C LEU A 26 9.31 1.96 -12.49
N LYS A 27 8.64 1.58 -13.59
CA LYS A 27 9.10 1.94 -14.94
C LYS A 27 9.14 3.44 -15.15
N LEU A 28 8.11 4.14 -14.68
CA LEU A 28 8.01 5.59 -14.78
C LEU A 28 9.06 6.27 -13.88
N LEU A 29 9.21 5.84 -12.64
CA LEU A 29 10.22 6.36 -11.70
C LEU A 29 11.64 6.18 -12.25
N ALA A 30 11.95 5.04 -12.84
CA ALA A 30 13.25 4.80 -13.48
C ALA A 30 13.55 5.81 -14.60
N SER A 31 12.53 6.19 -15.38
CA SER A 31 12.64 7.19 -16.45
C SER A 31 12.77 8.61 -15.89
N LEU A 32 11.99 8.95 -14.86
CA LEU A 32 11.81 10.33 -14.41
C LEU A 32 12.83 10.78 -13.36
N PHE A 33 13.23 9.86 -12.46
CA PHE A 33 14.13 10.13 -11.33
C PHE A 33 15.36 9.21 -11.30
N GLY A 34 15.35 8.14 -12.10
CA GLY A 34 16.37 7.11 -12.05
C GLY A 34 16.15 6.08 -10.93
N LYS A 35 16.83 4.94 -11.06
CA LYS A 35 16.69 3.78 -10.15
C LYS A 35 17.28 3.98 -8.75
N GLN A 36 18.03 5.06 -8.53
CA GLN A 36 18.63 5.38 -7.23
C GLN A 36 17.76 6.34 -6.42
N SER A 37 16.62 6.78 -6.96
CA SER A 37 15.71 7.67 -6.25
C SER A 37 15.05 6.94 -5.07
N LEU A 38 14.86 7.66 -3.96
CA LEU A 38 14.18 7.13 -2.78
C LEU A 38 12.83 6.46 -3.07
N PRO A 39 11.89 7.08 -3.83
CA PRO A 39 10.61 6.42 -4.15
C PRO A 39 10.79 5.14 -4.97
N TYR A 40 11.81 5.04 -5.83
CA TYR A 40 12.08 3.82 -6.57
C TYR A 40 12.54 2.68 -5.65
N THR A 41 13.53 2.94 -4.80
CA THR A 41 14.11 1.92 -3.89
C THR A 41 13.09 1.40 -2.88
N LEU A 42 12.24 2.29 -2.35
CA LEU A 42 11.16 1.91 -1.44
C LEU A 42 10.12 1.03 -2.14
N LEU A 43 9.75 1.38 -3.38
CA LEU A 43 8.77 0.63 -4.15
C LEU A 43 9.30 -0.74 -4.62
N GLU A 44 10.58 -0.83 -4.95
CA GLU A 44 11.25 -2.10 -5.24
C GLU A 44 11.28 -3.01 -4.00
N SER A 45 11.56 -2.43 -2.83
CA SER A 45 11.50 -3.14 -1.54
C SER A 45 10.08 -3.66 -1.29
N ALA A 46 9.05 -2.84 -1.51
CA ALA A 46 7.65 -3.25 -1.41
C ALA A 46 7.34 -4.47 -2.30
N GLN A 47 7.74 -4.46 -3.58
CA GLN A 47 7.50 -5.59 -4.48
C GLN A 47 8.19 -6.88 -4.03
N SER A 48 9.40 -6.77 -3.48
CA SER A 48 10.18 -7.95 -3.04
C SER A 48 9.51 -8.70 -1.87
N VAL A 49 8.78 -7.98 -1.02
CA VAL A 49 8.08 -8.54 0.16
C VAL A 49 6.65 -8.99 -0.14
N MET A 50 6.05 -8.57 -1.24
CA MET A 50 4.74 -9.06 -1.68
C MET A 50 4.82 -10.53 -2.10
N LYS A 51 4.73 -11.47 -1.16
CA LYS A 51 4.71 -12.92 -1.47
C LYS A 51 3.28 -13.44 -1.60
N PRO A 52 2.98 -14.36 -2.54
CA PRO A 52 1.61 -14.79 -2.77
C PRO A 52 0.98 -15.70 -1.71
N VAL A 53 1.69 -16.21 -0.68
CA VAL A 53 1.14 -17.28 0.18
C VAL A 53 1.71 -17.33 1.62
N SER A 54 0.81 -17.64 2.56
CA SER A 54 0.90 -18.17 3.95
C SER A 54 0.97 -17.21 5.13
N GLU A 55 1.62 -16.05 5.03
CA GLU A 55 1.65 -15.05 6.12
C GLU A 55 1.03 -13.73 5.65
N HIS A 56 -0.27 -13.80 5.39
CA HIS A 56 -1.03 -12.76 4.73
C HIS A 56 -0.89 -11.40 5.43
N THR A 57 -1.02 -11.36 6.76
CA THR A 57 -0.98 -10.11 7.52
C THR A 57 0.40 -9.49 7.53
N LEU A 58 1.45 -10.21 7.93
CA LEU A 58 2.80 -9.64 8.08
C LEU A 58 3.37 -9.10 6.75
N HIS A 59 3.22 -9.85 5.65
CA HIS A 59 3.71 -9.41 4.34
C HIS A 59 2.90 -8.22 3.81
N VAL A 60 1.58 -8.21 3.96
CA VAL A 60 0.73 -7.10 3.51
C VAL A 60 1.00 -5.85 4.34
N THR A 61 1.13 -5.96 5.67
CA THR A 61 1.50 -4.85 6.57
C THR A 61 2.86 -4.27 6.21
N THR A 62 3.88 -5.11 6.02
CA THR A 62 5.23 -4.66 5.63
C THR A 62 5.21 -3.98 4.26
N THR A 63 4.45 -4.53 3.30
CA THR A 63 4.28 -3.93 1.98
C THR A 63 3.59 -2.57 2.07
N LEU A 64 2.51 -2.45 2.85
CA LEU A 64 1.79 -1.20 3.06
C LEU A 64 2.69 -0.11 3.62
N ILE A 65 3.58 -0.45 4.56
CA ILE A 65 4.55 0.51 5.11
C ILE A 65 5.46 1.06 4.01
N TYR A 66 6.05 0.20 3.17
CA TYR A 66 6.91 0.65 2.08
C TYR A 66 6.12 1.47 1.02
N GLU A 67 4.89 1.08 0.73
CA GLU A 67 4.02 1.80 -0.22
C GLU A 67 3.68 3.22 0.31
N MET A 68 3.35 3.33 1.60
CA MET A 68 3.10 4.61 2.27
C MET A 68 4.33 5.52 2.22
N GLN A 69 5.51 4.97 2.52
CA GLN A 69 6.76 5.72 2.45
C GLN A 69 7.08 6.16 1.03
N SER A 70 6.82 5.32 0.03
CA SER A 70 7.05 5.64 -1.39
C SER A 70 6.15 6.79 -1.86
N LEU A 71 4.85 6.71 -1.56
CA LEU A 71 3.89 7.76 -1.91
C LEU A 71 4.20 9.06 -1.15
N SER A 72 4.46 8.99 0.16
CA SER A 72 4.85 10.16 0.95
C SER A 72 6.13 10.83 0.42
N ALA A 73 7.15 10.03 0.05
CA ALA A 73 8.37 10.56 -0.57
C ALA A 73 8.08 11.27 -1.89
N LEU A 74 7.18 10.74 -2.73
CA LEU A 74 6.76 11.40 -3.97
C LEU A 74 6.04 12.72 -3.71
N LEU A 75 5.07 12.73 -2.79
CA LEU A 75 4.30 13.93 -2.41
C LEU A 75 5.22 15.05 -1.87
N ASN A 76 6.24 14.70 -1.10
CA ASN A 76 7.18 15.66 -0.50
C ASN A 76 8.27 16.14 -1.47
N SER A 77 8.69 15.30 -2.42
CA SER A 77 9.81 15.60 -3.31
C SER A 77 9.40 16.37 -4.56
N THR A 78 8.12 16.33 -4.92
CA THR A 78 7.60 16.89 -6.18
C THR A 78 6.24 17.54 -6.03
N LYS A 79 5.77 18.18 -7.10
CA LYS A 79 4.34 18.39 -7.32
C LYS A 79 3.82 17.13 -8.03
N PRO A 80 3.32 16.11 -7.32
CA PRO A 80 2.93 14.82 -7.90
C PRO A 80 1.86 14.94 -9.00
N TRP A 81 1.15 16.08 -9.06
CA TRP A 81 0.13 16.38 -10.07
C TRP A 81 0.60 17.29 -11.18
N ASP A 82 1.89 17.58 -11.23
CA ASP A 82 2.54 17.93 -12.48
C ASP A 82 2.29 16.79 -13.49
N PRO A 83 1.92 17.09 -14.74
CA PRO A 83 1.71 16.08 -15.78
C PRO A 83 2.83 15.03 -15.87
N LYS A 84 4.07 15.42 -15.54
CA LYS A 84 5.23 14.53 -15.53
C LYS A 84 5.17 13.42 -14.48
N TYR A 85 4.56 13.66 -13.31
CA TYR A 85 4.56 12.74 -12.16
C TYR A 85 3.19 12.16 -11.84
N LYS A 86 2.13 12.71 -12.44
CA LYS A 86 0.73 12.33 -12.23
C LYS A 86 0.49 10.84 -12.34
N GLU A 87 1.03 10.23 -13.39
CA GLU A 87 0.85 8.79 -13.64
C GLU A 87 1.55 7.92 -12.59
N VAL A 88 2.68 8.37 -12.04
CA VAL A 88 3.35 7.70 -10.91
C VAL A 88 2.45 7.74 -9.66
N ALA A 89 1.91 8.91 -9.33
CA ALA A 89 1.03 9.09 -8.18
C ALA A 89 -0.24 8.24 -8.31
N GLN A 90 -0.80 8.13 -9.51
CA GLN A 90 -1.96 7.28 -9.80
C GLN A 90 -1.67 5.80 -9.54
N HIS A 91 -0.54 5.29 -10.05
CA HIS A 91 -0.16 3.89 -9.84
C HIS A 91 0.12 3.57 -8.37
N LEU A 92 0.85 4.42 -7.64
CA LEU A 92 1.10 4.24 -6.21
C LEU A 92 -0.19 4.25 -5.38
N THR A 93 -1.10 5.19 -5.67
CA THR A 93 -2.39 5.28 -4.97
C THR A 93 -3.25 4.04 -5.25
N SER A 94 -3.28 3.57 -6.49
CA SER A 94 -3.99 2.34 -6.88
C SER A 94 -3.42 1.10 -6.20
N ALA A 95 -2.10 1.00 -6.09
CA ALA A 95 -1.44 -0.10 -5.40
C ALA A 95 -1.77 -0.12 -3.91
N MET A 96 -1.74 1.06 -3.26
CA MET A 96 -2.12 1.22 -1.86
C MET A 96 -3.56 0.81 -1.61
N ALA A 97 -4.50 1.24 -2.46
CA ALA A 97 -5.91 0.85 -2.38
C ALA A 97 -6.11 -0.67 -2.46
N CYS A 98 -5.36 -1.34 -3.36
CA CYS A 98 -5.38 -2.80 -3.48
C CYS A 98 -4.82 -3.48 -2.23
N LEU A 99 -3.71 -2.98 -1.68
CA LEU A 99 -3.10 -3.54 -0.47
C LEU A 99 -3.99 -3.35 0.76
N LEU A 100 -4.68 -2.23 0.89
CA LEU A 100 -5.66 -1.99 1.96
C LEU A 100 -6.84 -2.96 1.85
N SER A 101 -7.33 -3.18 0.63
CA SER A 101 -8.39 -4.16 0.36
C SER A 101 -7.95 -5.59 0.68
N ALA A 102 -6.67 -5.91 0.48
CA ALA A 102 -6.10 -7.18 0.92
C ALA A 102 -5.99 -7.23 2.44
N ALA A 103 -5.38 -6.24 3.09
CA ALA A 103 -5.09 -6.22 4.54
C ALA A 103 -6.33 -6.42 5.40
N GLU A 104 -7.44 -5.80 4.97
CA GLU A 104 -8.71 -5.90 5.69
C GLU A 104 -9.45 -7.19 5.34
N PHE A 105 -9.09 -7.97 4.33
CA PHE A 105 -9.85 -9.18 3.98
C PHE A 105 -9.82 -10.25 5.10
N PRO A 106 -10.98 -10.83 5.51
CA PRO A 106 -12.34 -10.59 5.02
C PRO A 106 -13.14 -9.53 5.80
N ASN A 107 -12.54 -8.83 6.75
CA ASN A 107 -13.11 -7.68 7.45
C ASN A 107 -13.53 -6.57 6.44
N LYS A 108 -14.79 -6.15 6.52
CA LYS A 108 -15.37 -5.21 5.55
C LYS A 108 -15.27 -3.75 5.99
N GLU A 109 -14.87 -3.49 7.23
CA GLU A 109 -15.00 -2.16 7.85
C GLU A 109 -14.32 -1.04 7.04
N ASN A 110 -13.10 -1.29 6.54
CA ASN A 110 -12.36 -0.32 5.73
C ASN A 110 -12.28 -0.70 4.24
N GLN A 111 -12.90 -1.82 3.84
CA GLN A 111 -12.80 -2.33 2.46
C GLN A 111 -13.54 -1.45 1.46
N GLU A 112 -14.65 -0.83 1.86
CA GLU A 112 -15.40 0.09 0.99
C GLU A 112 -14.60 1.38 0.72
N ALA A 113 -14.05 1.99 1.77
CA ALA A 113 -13.16 3.15 1.65
C ALA A 113 -11.93 2.84 0.78
N ALA A 114 -11.32 1.67 0.93
CA ALA A 114 -10.21 1.24 0.08
C ALA A 114 -10.62 1.09 -1.40
N ARG A 115 -11.85 0.64 -1.67
CA ARG A 115 -12.38 0.53 -3.04
C ARG A 115 -12.73 1.87 -3.65
N GLU A 116 -13.18 2.84 -2.87
CA GLU A 116 -13.44 4.20 -3.34
C GLU A 116 -12.16 4.84 -3.88
N LEU A 117 -11.02 4.63 -3.22
CA LEU A 117 -9.70 5.08 -3.70
C LEU A 117 -9.31 4.47 -5.06
N PHE A 118 -9.87 3.32 -5.43
CA PHE A 118 -9.61 2.60 -6.69
C PHE A 118 -10.60 2.94 -7.81
N LYS A 119 -11.78 3.47 -7.49
CA LYS A 119 -12.88 3.71 -8.46
C LYS A 119 -12.72 5.00 -9.27
N GLU A 120 -11.82 5.88 -8.88
CA GLU A 120 -11.57 7.12 -9.62
C GLU A 120 -10.77 6.82 -10.89
N GLU A 121 -11.40 6.97 -12.07
CA GLU A 121 -10.72 6.89 -13.38
C GLU A 121 -9.58 7.92 -13.48
N GLU A 122 -9.69 9.00 -12.72
CA GLU A 122 -8.67 10.03 -12.58
C GLU A 122 -8.47 10.37 -11.10
N ILE A 123 -7.52 9.68 -10.45
CA ILE A 123 -7.17 9.89 -9.04
C ILE A 123 -6.76 11.35 -8.82
N GLN A 124 -7.44 11.99 -7.87
CA GLN A 124 -7.20 13.38 -7.50
C GLN A 124 -6.12 13.52 -6.42
N PRO A 125 -5.55 14.72 -6.22
CA PRO A 125 -4.55 14.97 -5.18
C PRO A 125 -4.95 14.55 -3.78
N GLU A 126 -6.18 14.90 -3.40
CA GLU A 126 -6.76 14.58 -2.11
C GLU A 126 -6.92 13.07 -1.91
N THR A 127 -7.03 12.30 -3.00
CA THR A 127 -7.19 10.84 -2.97
C THR A 127 -5.89 10.15 -2.52
N ALA A 128 -4.72 10.67 -2.91
CA ALA A 128 -3.43 10.17 -2.43
C ALA A 128 -3.24 10.40 -0.92
N GLU A 129 -3.64 11.57 -0.42
CA GLU A 129 -3.60 11.89 1.02
C GLU A 129 -4.58 11.02 1.81
N LYS A 130 -5.81 10.83 1.31
CA LYS A 130 -6.80 9.92 1.89
C LYS A 130 -6.28 8.48 1.96
N ALA A 131 -5.57 8.02 0.92
CA ALA A 131 -4.96 6.70 0.91
C ALA A 131 -3.92 6.54 2.02
N LEU A 132 -3.07 7.55 2.25
CA LEU A 132 -2.10 7.54 3.34
C LEU A 132 -2.78 7.50 4.71
N VAL A 133 -3.80 8.32 4.93
CA VAL A 133 -4.56 8.34 6.19
C VAL A 133 -5.25 7.01 6.45
N LEU A 134 -5.86 6.40 5.43
CA LEU A 134 -6.51 5.11 5.56
C LEU A 134 -5.49 4.01 5.86
N ALA A 135 -4.32 4.04 5.22
CA ALA A 135 -3.26 3.08 5.48
C ALA A 135 -2.71 3.16 6.90
N ASP A 136 -2.50 4.37 7.42
CA ASP A 136 -2.08 4.57 8.81
C ASP A 136 -3.11 4.01 9.82
N LYS A 137 -4.40 4.26 9.57
CA LYS A 137 -5.51 3.72 10.38
C LYS A 137 -5.50 2.19 10.40
N VAL A 138 -5.37 1.55 9.23
CA VAL A 138 -5.36 0.09 9.09
C VAL A 138 -4.13 -0.51 9.78
N LEU A 139 -2.94 0.07 9.58
CA LEU A 139 -1.71 -0.39 10.24
C LEU A 139 -1.79 -0.28 11.77
N THR A 140 -2.34 0.82 12.28
CA THR A 140 -2.53 1.03 13.72
C THR A 140 -3.47 -0.02 14.31
N LYS A 141 -4.56 -0.35 13.61
CA LYS A 141 -5.51 -1.40 14.02
C LYS A 141 -4.84 -2.77 14.05
N ILE A 142 -4.12 -3.14 12.99
CA ILE A 142 -3.37 -4.41 12.92
C ILE A 142 -2.37 -4.50 14.08
N ALA A 143 -1.65 -3.42 14.38
CA ALA A 143 -0.69 -3.38 15.48
C ALA A 143 -1.34 -3.56 16.86
N ALA A 144 -2.53 -2.99 17.07
CA ALA A 144 -3.30 -3.14 18.31
C ALA A 144 -3.81 -4.58 18.51
N ASP A 145 -4.10 -5.29 17.42
CA ASP A 145 -4.58 -6.68 17.43
C ASP A 145 -3.44 -7.71 17.58
N LEU A 146 -2.17 -7.31 17.47
CA LEU A 146 -1.05 -8.20 17.72
C LEU A 146 -1.00 -8.58 19.21
N PRO A 147 -0.80 -9.87 19.55
CA PRO A 147 -0.70 -10.29 20.93
C PRO A 147 0.43 -9.52 21.61
N GLN A 148 0.11 -8.75 22.66
CA GLN A 148 1.12 -8.16 23.51
C GLN A 148 1.96 -9.29 24.09
N ILE A 149 3.20 -9.40 23.63
CA ILE A 149 4.17 -10.31 24.21
C ILE A 149 4.38 -9.82 25.64
N LYS A 150 3.73 -10.47 26.61
CA LYS A 150 4.06 -10.29 28.02
C LYS A 150 5.52 -10.74 28.14
N MET A 151 6.42 -9.79 28.29
CA MET A 151 7.81 -10.11 28.59
C MET A 151 7.82 -11.02 29.82
N PRO A 152 8.56 -12.13 29.79
CA PRO A 152 8.78 -12.90 31.00
C PRO A 152 9.35 -11.97 32.07
N PRO A 153 8.95 -12.13 33.34
CA PRO A 153 9.47 -11.30 34.42
C PRO A 153 11.00 -11.31 34.38
N PRO A 154 11.65 -10.16 34.64
CA PRO A 154 13.11 -10.09 34.64
C PRO A 154 13.66 -11.19 35.54
N LEU A 155 14.69 -11.89 35.04
CA LEU A 155 15.36 -12.93 35.80
C LEU A 155 15.89 -12.31 37.11
N THR A 156 15.22 -12.60 38.22
CA THR A 156 15.76 -12.38 39.55
C THR A 156 16.92 -13.34 39.72
N ILE A 157 18.14 -12.82 39.57
CA ILE A 157 19.37 -13.52 39.92
C ILE A 157 19.43 -13.56 41.47
N PRO A 158 19.73 -14.73 42.08
CA PRO A 158 19.73 -14.92 43.53
C PRO A 158 20.76 -14.07 44.27
#